data_AF-A0A1Z4QWD8-F1
#
_entry.id   AF-A0A1Z4QWD8-F1
#
_cell.length_a   1.000
_cell.length_b   1.000
_cell.length_c   1.000
_cell.angle_alpha   90.00
_cell.angle_beta   90.00
_cell.angle_gamma   90.00
#
_symmetry.space_group_name_H-M   'P 1'
#
loop_
_entity.id
_entity.type
_entity.pdbx_description
1 polymer ?
#
loop_
_entity_poly.entity_id
_entity_poly.type
_entity_poly.pdbx_seq_one_letter_code
_entity_poly.pdbx_strand_id
1 'polypeptide(L)'
;MYLDTSSKEISVGNYFGKLPIVNIKANSFFKPALWTNFIPLKAANQLRNTMHDQLMLLSTNCTQIQAHNSGHFIWIDEPEMIVTGVRTVLEKIARM
;
A
#
# COMPACT_ATOMS: atom_id res chain seq x y z
N MET A 1 -5.78 -17.12 -1.80
CA MET A 1 -5.40 -16.46 -0.54
C MET A 1 -6.38 -15.32 -0.35
N TYR A 2 -7.19 -15.34 0.71
CA TYR A 2 -8.37 -14.47 0.86
C TYR A 2 -7.97 -13.03 1.20
N LEU A 3 -7.80 -12.23 0.15
CA LEU A 3 -7.53 -10.79 0.23
C LEU A 3 -8.64 -10.04 0.98
N ASP A 4 -9.90 -10.44 0.81
CA ASP A 4 -11.05 -9.86 1.52
C ASP A 4 -10.94 -10.00 3.05
N THR A 5 -10.27 -11.03 3.53
CA THR A 5 -10.07 -11.25 4.97
C THR A 5 -9.04 -10.29 5.54
N SER A 6 -7.94 -10.03 4.81
CA SER A 6 -6.89 -9.08 5.25
C SER A 6 -7.43 -7.65 5.37
N SER A 7 -8.28 -7.20 4.43
CA SER A 7 -8.95 -5.90 4.54
C SER A 7 -9.90 -5.81 5.73
N LYS A 8 -10.63 -6.90 6.01
CA LYS A 8 -11.55 -6.96 7.15
C LYS A 8 -10.81 -6.90 8.48
N GLU A 9 -9.69 -7.59 8.61
CA GLU A 9 -8.84 -7.58 9.81
C GLU A 9 -8.32 -6.16 10.12
N ILE A 10 -7.98 -5.40 9.08
CA ILE A 10 -7.59 -4.00 9.20
C ILE A 10 -8.76 -3.11 9.68
N SER A 11 -9.99 -3.36 9.22
CA SER A 11 -11.17 -2.57 9.64
C SER A 11 -11.55 -2.74 11.12
N VAL A 12 -11.14 -3.86 11.73
CA VAL A 12 -11.39 -4.14 13.16
C VAL A 12 -10.30 -3.50 14.04
N GLY A 13 -9.16 -3.14 13.45
CA GLY A 13 -8.07 -2.44 14.11
C GLY A 13 -8.30 -0.93 14.14
N ASN A 14 -8.79 -0.45 15.29
CA ASN A 14 -8.78 0.93 15.78
C ASN A 14 -8.02 1.99 14.95
N TYR A 15 -8.74 3.07 14.63
CA TYR A 15 -8.19 4.35 14.20
C TYR A 15 -6.95 4.74 15.03
N PHE A 16 -5.78 4.77 14.39
CA PHE A 16 -4.47 5.06 14.98
C PHE A 16 -4.27 6.55 15.33
N GLY A 17 -5.33 7.36 15.34
CA GLY A 17 -5.27 8.76 15.73
C GLY A 17 -4.37 9.57 14.81
N LYS A 18 -3.31 10.13 15.39
CA LYS A 18 -2.30 10.95 14.70
C LYS A 18 -0.98 10.21 14.43
N LEU A 19 -0.93 8.90 14.68
CA LEU A 19 0.28 8.11 14.45
C LEU A 19 0.70 8.24 12.98
N PRO A 20 1.96 8.57 12.68
CA PRO A 20 2.42 8.72 11.31
C PRO A 20 2.43 7.35 10.61
N ILE A 21 1.66 7.23 9.55
CA ILE A 21 1.60 6.03 8.71
C ILE A 21 2.02 6.41 7.30
N VAL A 22 2.86 5.56 6.69
CA VAL A 22 3.17 5.63 5.28
C VAL A 22 2.68 4.37 4.59
N ASN A 23 1.74 4.53 3.66
CA ASN A 23 1.19 3.47 2.85
C ASN A 23 1.93 3.45 1.51
N ILE A 24 2.62 2.36 1.17
CA ILE A 24 3.34 2.24 -0.10
C ILE A 24 2.49 1.38 -1.04
N LYS A 25 2.09 1.97 -2.17
CA LYS A 25 1.19 1.35 -3.14
C LYS A 25 1.94 1.02 -4.43
N ALA A 26 1.92 -0.25 -4.83
CA ALA A 26 2.40 -0.69 -6.13
C ALA A 26 1.50 -0.18 -7.27
N ASN A 27 2.03 -0.09 -8.49
CA ASN A 27 1.27 0.40 -9.64
C ASN A 27 0.22 -0.61 -10.12
N SER A 28 0.58 -1.88 -10.18
CA SER A 28 -0.31 -3.01 -10.50
C SER A 28 -0.10 -4.18 -9.52
N PHE A 29 -1.06 -5.10 -9.42
CA PHE A 29 -0.89 -6.29 -8.58
C PHE A 29 0.23 -7.19 -9.12
N PHE A 30 0.29 -7.43 -10.42
CA PHE A 30 1.43 -8.08 -11.08
C PHE A 30 2.21 -7.07 -11.88
N LYS A 31 3.52 -7.26 -12.03
CA LYS A 31 4.33 -6.43 -12.94
C LYS A 31 3.75 -6.57 -14.36
N PRO A 32 3.52 -5.46 -15.09
CA PRO A 32 2.96 -5.55 -16.44
C PRO A 32 3.89 -6.37 -17.34
N ALA A 33 3.40 -7.52 -17.81
CA ALA A 33 4.10 -8.38 -18.75
C ALA A 33 3.09 -9.03 -19.70
N LEU A 34 3.53 -9.41 -20.90
CA LEU A 34 2.65 -9.92 -21.97
C LEU A 34 1.75 -11.09 -21.52
N TRP A 35 2.20 -11.92 -20.58
CA TRP A 35 1.47 -13.07 -20.06
C TRP A 35 0.44 -12.74 -18.95
N THR A 36 0.48 -11.53 -18.39
CA THR A 36 -0.46 -11.12 -17.32
C THR A 36 -1.87 -10.85 -17.84
N ASN A 37 -2.06 -10.69 -19.16
CA ASN A 37 -3.38 -10.47 -19.79
C ASN A 37 -4.40 -11.61 -19.60
N PHE A 38 -3.96 -12.82 -19.22
CA PHE A 38 -4.83 -13.98 -18.98
C PHE A 38 -5.33 -14.07 -17.53
N ILE A 39 -4.89 -13.17 -16.65
CA ILE A 39 -5.29 -13.10 -15.24
C ILE A 39 -6.39 -12.03 -15.12
N PRO A 40 -7.39 -12.15 -14.22
CA PRO A 40 -8.35 -11.08 -13.91
C PRO A 40 -7.71 -9.88 -13.19
N LEU A 41 -6.69 -9.28 -13.82
CA LEU A 41 -5.90 -8.13 -13.38
C LEU A 41 -6.76 -6.96 -12.95
N LYS A 42 -7.88 -6.71 -13.65
CA LYS A 42 -8.75 -5.58 -13.36
C LYS A 42 -9.39 -5.72 -11.97
N ALA A 43 -9.96 -6.88 -11.65
CA ALA A 43 -10.58 -7.13 -10.36
C ALA A 43 -9.53 -7.10 -9.23
N ALA A 44 -8.35 -7.70 -9.45
CA ALA A 44 -7.26 -7.65 -8.49
C ALA A 44 -6.75 -6.22 -8.23
N ASN A 45 -6.60 -5.41 -9.28
CA ASN A 45 -6.20 -4.01 -9.16
C ASN A 45 -7.27 -3.16 -8.46
N GLN A 46 -8.56 -3.41 -8.73
CA GLN A 46 -9.67 -2.74 -8.05
C GLN A 46 -9.69 -3.06 -6.56
N LEU A 47 -9.63 -4.36 -6.21
CA LEU A 47 -9.57 -4.79 -4.82
C LEU A 47 -8.38 -4.17 -4.08
N ARG A 48 -7.20 -4.17 -4.71
CA ARG A 48 -6.01 -3.51 -4.17
C ARG A 48 -6.21 -2.00 -3.99
N ASN A 49 -6.84 -1.32 -4.95
CA ASN A 49 -7.13 0.10 -4.81
C ASN A 49 -8.03 0.36 -3.59
N THR A 50 -9.11 -0.40 -3.44
CA THR A 50 -10.00 -0.31 -2.28
C THR A 50 -9.27 -0.56 -0.97
N MET A 51 -8.35 -1.54 -0.91
CA MET A 51 -7.51 -1.77 0.27
C MET A 51 -6.66 -0.56 0.63
N HIS A 52 -5.95 0.01 -0.34
CA HIS A 52 -5.12 1.19 -0.06
C HIS A 52 -5.95 2.40 0.34
N ASP A 53 -7.14 2.57 -0.23
CA ASP A 53 -8.06 3.64 0.19
C ASP A 53 -8.51 3.44 1.65
N GLN A 54 -8.77 2.19 2.07
CA GLN A 54 -9.08 1.87 3.47
C GLN A 54 -7.88 2.07 4.40
N LEU A 55 -6.67 1.68 3.99
CA LEU A 55 -5.43 1.91 4.76
C LEU A 55 -5.19 3.39 5.04
N MET A 56 -5.55 4.28 4.10
CA MET A 56 -5.42 5.72 4.27
C MET A 56 -6.32 6.29 5.38
N LEU A 57 -7.40 5.61 5.75
CA LEU A 57 -8.35 6.04 6.78
C LEU A 57 -7.93 5.63 8.20
N LEU A 58 -6.89 4.80 8.33
CA LEU A 58 -6.44 4.29 9.62
C LEU A 58 -5.78 5.36 10.50
N SER A 59 -5.32 6.47 9.93
CA SER A 59 -4.71 7.58 10.67
C SER A 59 -4.99 8.91 9.99
N THR A 60 -5.15 9.97 10.78
CA THR A 60 -5.19 11.36 10.25
C THR A 60 -3.84 11.84 9.74
N ASN A 61 -2.76 11.13 10.04
CA ASN A 61 -1.40 11.43 9.59
C ASN A 61 -0.88 10.36 8.62
N CYS A 62 -1.74 9.90 7.72
CA CYS A 62 -1.38 8.91 6.70
C CYS A 62 -0.88 9.59 5.40
N THR A 63 0.18 9.06 4.80
CA THR A 63 0.70 9.51 3.49
C THR A 63 0.87 8.31 2.58
N GLN A 64 0.40 8.42 1.34
CA GLN A 64 0.60 7.37 0.33
C GLN A 64 1.80 7.69 -0.56
N ILE A 65 2.64 6.69 -0.80
CA ILE A 65 3.72 6.75 -1.79
C ILE A 65 3.38 5.77 -2.92
N GLN A 66 3.44 6.23 -4.16
CA GLN A 66 3.22 5.39 -5.34
C GLN A 66 4.55 4.84 -5.84
N ALA A 67 4.68 3.52 -5.84
CA ALA A 67 5.79 2.79 -6.46
C ALA A 67 5.37 2.47 -7.91
N HIS A 68 5.88 3.25 -8.86
CA HIS A 68 5.36 3.30 -10.23
C HIS A 68 5.83 2.10 -11.08
N ASN A 69 6.99 1.54 -10.75
CA ASN A 69 7.65 0.49 -11.54
C ASN A 69 7.58 -0.90 -10.88
N SER A 70 6.78 -1.02 -9.82
CA SER A 70 6.62 -2.25 -9.04
C SER A 70 5.27 -2.93 -9.24
N GLY A 71 5.31 -4.26 -9.19
CA GLY A 71 4.15 -5.12 -8.97
C GLY A 71 3.95 -5.40 -7.48
N HIS A 72 3.47 -6.61 -7.15
CA HIS A 72 3.21 -7.02 -5.76
C HIS A 72 4.40 -6.87 -4.82
N PHE A 73 5.61 -7.12 -5.31
CA PHE A 73 6.82 -7.20 -4.49
C PHE A 73 7.65 -5.92 -4.57
N ILE A 74 7.13 -4.84 -3.97
CA ILE A 74 7.78 -3.52 -3.95
C ILE A 74 9.20 -3.59 -3.38
N TRP A 75 9.44 -4.42 -2.35
CA TRP A 75 10.78 -4.57 -1.76
C TRP A 75 11.81 -5.24 -2.70
N ILE A 76 11.36 -5.85 -3.79
CA ILE A 76 12.24 -6.41 -4.85
C ILE A 76 12.36 -5.41 -5.99
N ASP A 77 11.23 -4.87 -6.46
CA ASP A 77 11.18 -4.02 -7.66
C ASP A 77 11.69 -2.58 -7.41
N GLU A 78 11.34 -1.97 -6.26
CA GLU A 78 11.62 -0.58 -5.91
C GLU A 78 11.95 -0.45 -4.39
N PRO A 79 13.02 -1.11 -3.88
CA PRO A 79 13.37 -1.12 -2.45
C PRO A 79 13.62 0.28 -1.86
N GLU A 80 14.02 1.25 -2.67
CA GLU A 80 14.18 2.66 -2.29
C GLU A 80 12.88 3.29 -1.78
N MET A 81 11.72 2.76 -2.18
CA MET A 81 10.43 3.23 -1.69
C MET A 81 10.19 2.82 -0.23
N ILE A 82 10.73 1.67 0.20
CA ILE A 82 10.73 1.27 1.62
C ILE A 82 11.57 2.25 2.44
N VAL A 83 12.79 2.56 1.97
CA VAL A 83 13.69 3.52 2.63
C VAL A 83 13.05 4.89 2.71
N THR A 84 12.40 5.34 1.63
CA THR A 84 11.67 6.61 1.58
C THR A 84 10.53 6.63 2.59
N GLY A 85 9.73 5.55 2.66
CA GLY A 85 8.65 5.44 3.62
C GLY A 85 9.13 5.50 5.07
N VAL A 86 10.20 4.77 5.41
CA VAL A 86 10.82 4.81 6.74
C VAL A 86 11.31 6.21 7.08
N ARG A 87 12.00 6.88 6.14
CA ARG A 87 12.47 8.26 6.34
C ARG A 87 11.32 9.22 6.60
N THR A 88 10.25 9.15 5.81
CA THR A 88 9.06 9.98 5.99
C THR A 88 8.39 9.75 7.35
N VAL A 89 8.33 8.52 7.85
CA VAL A 89 7.83 8.24 9.20
C VAL A 89 8.72 8.91 10.25
N LEU A 90 10.03 8.75 10.17
CA LEU A 90 10.98 9.35 11.12
C LEU A 90 10.90 10.88 11.13
N GLU A 91 10.80 11.51 9.96
CA GLU A 91 10.63 12.96 9.82
C GLU A 91 9.32 13.46 10.44
N LYS A 92 8.22 12.71 10.27
CA LYS A 92 6.93 13.05 10.89
C LYS A 92 7.02 12.94 12.41
N ILE A 93 7.64 11.89 12.94
CA ILE A 93 7.84 11.71 14.40
C ILE A 93 8.68 12.85 14.96
N ALA A 94 9.75 13.25 14.28
CA ALA A 94 10.63 14.33 14.74
C ALA A 94 9.97 15.72 14.79
N ARG A 95 8.81 15.89 14.16
CA ARG A 95 8.04 17.15 14.11
C ARG A 95 6.77 17.13 14.97
N MET A 96 6.48 16.03 15.65
CA MET A 96 5.36 15.91 16.59
C MET A 96 5.71 16.53 17.93
#